data_AF-A0A2S4ZC92-F1
#
_entry.id   AF-A0A2S4ZC92-F1
#
_cell.length_a   1.000
_cell.length_b   1.000
_cell.length_c   1.000
_cell.angle_alpha   90.00
_cell.angle_beta   90.00
_cell.angle_gamma   90.00
#
_symmetry.space_group_name_H-M   'P 1'
#
loop_
_entity.id
_entity.type
_entity.pdbx_description
1 polymer ?
#
loop_
_entity_poly.entity_id
_entity_poly.type
_entity_poly.pdbx_seq_one_letter_code
_entity_poly.pdbx_strand_id
1 'polypeptide(L)'
;MPISPWRALSPDTGDHYLFFERRFRYVVEDPEHTWRRVWVPTVIACPVCEADTGLRLAFKTGTDVVVEAACPVGHTWVEPRVDVSQWMAYCRYRAGQQEIDWLWLIEAGFGEEPPPPIDYVKEIREGAVEVAKYGRRKAKAKVRREIRKVKKKVGKRVRNEAMRPVAALLRTAWTMQAGGVDPAKAARRRPTEPKPPKTPPVSAYRKAYGVQAPEKGPKCLVCEDTGRITAPGISVPCVECGGPAAAALAAAERRAERARQGKDERRTSTTK
;
A
#
# COMPACT_ATOMS: atom_id res chain seq x y z
N MET A 1 26.92 24.02 17.25
CA MET A 1 26.70 23.88 15.79
C MET A 1 25.30 23.33 15.57
N PRO A 2 24.50 23.82 14.61
CA PRO A 2 23.19 23.23 14.34
C PRO A 2 23.36 21.79 13.84
N ILE A 3 22.66 20.85 14.46
CA ILE A 3 22.75 19.42 14.17
C ILE A 3 22.28 19.17 12.73
N SER A 4 23.23 18.73 11.89
CA SER A 4 23.07 18.07 10.58
C SER A 4 21.92 17.05 10.62
N PRO A 5 21.08 16.92 9.57
CA PRO A 5 19.67 16.54 9.70
C PRO A 5 19.46 15.28 10.53
N TRP A 6 18.59 15.39 11.53
CA TRP A 6 18.07 14.31 12.37
C TRP A 6 17.77 13.07 11.52
N ARG A 7 18.66 12.08 11.58
CA ARG A 7 18.56 10.85 10.78
C ARG A 7 17.56 9.88 11.42
N ALA A 8 17.06 8.94 10.61
CA ALA A 8 16.31 7.81 11.13
C ALA A 8 17.18 7.01 12.13
N LEU A 9 16.55 6.52 13.20
CA LEU A 9 17.19 5.66 14.21
C LEU A 9 17.94 4.52 13.52
N SER A 10 19.27 4.47 13.68
CA SER A 10 20.10 3.39 13.14
C SER A 10 20.98 2.84 14.27
N PRO A 11 20.46 1.89 15.06
CA PRO A 11 21.15 1.39 16.25
C PRO A 11 22.51 0.75 15.90
N ASP A 12 22.64 0.19 14.69
CA ASP A 12 23.87 -0.46 14.22
C ASP A 12 25.02 0.53 13.96
N THR A 13 24.71 1.81 13.73
CA THR A 13 25.72 2.86 13.49
C THR A 13 26.19 3.55 14.77
N GLY A 14 25.59 3.22 15.93
CA GLY A 14 25.83 3.89 17.22
C GLY A 14 25.16 5.26 17.35
N ASP A 15 24.45 5.71 16.31
CA ASP A 15 23.77 6.99 16.29
C ASP A 15 22.29 6.82 16.71
N HIS A 16 21.94 7.41 17.84
CA HIS A 16 20.64 7.27 18.48
C HIS A 16 19.86 8.58 18.45
N TYR A 17 18.89 8.69 17.54
CA TYR A 17 17.99 9.84 17.43
C TYR A 17 16.55 9.40 17.65
N LEU A 18 15.86 10.01 18.60
CA LEU A 18 14.42 9.83 18.77
C LEU A 18 13.71 11.18 18.90
N PHE A 19 12.49 11.19 18.36
CA PHE A 19 11.53 12.26 18.53
C PHE A 19 10.41 11.78 19.43
N PHE A 20 10.02 12.61 20.39
CA PHE A 20 8.98 12.34 21.36
C PHE A 20 7.86 13.34 21.19
N GLU A 21 6.65 12.85 20.97
CA GLU A 21 5.47 13.71 20.93
C GLU A 21 5.01 14.03 22.34
N ARG A 22 5.22 13.10 23.28
CA ARG A 22 4.80 13.21 24.68
C ARG A 22 5.98 13.58 25.58
N ARG A 23 5.68 13.69 26.87
CA ARG A 23 6.67 13.94 27.92
C ARG A 23 7.67 12.79 27.97
N PHE A 24 8.95 13.12 27.86
CA PHE A 24 10.02 12.17 28.10
C PHE A 24 10.41 12.20 29.57
N ARG A 25 10.59 11.02 30.16
CA ARG A 25 10.99 10.84 31.56
C ARG A 25 12.31 10.09 31.63
N TYR A 26 13.24 10.60 32.42
CA TYR A 26 14.42 9.87 32.85
C TYR A 26 14.22 9.37 34.27
N VAL A 27 15.03 8.43 34.71
CA VAL A 27 14.84 7.76 35.98
C VAL A 27 16.02 8.04 36.91
N VAL A 28 15.72 8.42 38.15
CA VAL A 28 16.71 8.71 39.18
C VAL A 28 16.46 7.80 40.38
N GLU A 29 17.51 7.31 41.01
CA GLU A 29 17.39 6.56 42.27
C GLU A 29 16.92 7.52 43.38
N ASP A 30 15.86 7.16 44.08
CA ASP A 30 15.32 7.94 45.18
C ASP A 30 16.35 8.05 46.32
N PRO A 31 16.85 9.24 46.64
CA PRO A 31 17.86 9.41 47.68
C PRO A 31 17.32 9.15 49.10
N GLU A 32 16.00 9.16 49.31
CA GLU A 32 15.39 9.03 50.65
C GLU A 32 15.16 7.58 51.07
N HIS A 33 15.19 6.63 50.13
CA HIS A 33 14.90 5.22 50.41
C HIS A 33 16.17 4.42 50.75
N THR A 34 16.26 3.94 52.00
CA THR A 34 17.46 3.27 52.53
C THR A 34 17.45 1.74 52.40
N TRP A 35 16.30 1.10 52.16
CA TRP A 35 16.18 -0.38 52.19
C TRP A 35 15.83 -1.03 50.85
N ARG A 36 15.29 -0.28 49.89
CA ARG A 36 14.97 -0.77 48.54
C ARG A 36 15.29 0.33 47.55
N ARG A 37 15.94 -0.03 46.43
CA ARG A 37 16.13 0.91 45.32
C ARG A 37 14.77 1.24 44.73
N VAL A 38 14.35 2.50 44.90
CA VAL A 38 13.15 3.04 44.28
C VAL A 38 13.60 3.99 43.18
N TRP A 39 12.97 3.87 42.02
CA TRP A 39 13.29 4.63 40.83
C TRP A 39 12.20 5.66 40.58
N VAL A 40 12.55 6.94 40.54
CA VAL A 40 11.60 8.05 40.36
C VAL A 40 11.70 8.58 38.94
N PRO A 41 10.60 8.52 38.15
CA PRO A 41 10.58 9.08 36.81
C PRO A 41 10.45 10.60 36.87
N THR A 42 11.44 11.31 36.34
CA THR A 42 11.52 12.77 36.30
C THR A 42 11.37 13.26 34.87
N VAL A 43 10.55 14.29 34.65
CA VAL A 43 10.27 14.83 33.31
C VAL A 43 11.42 15.71 32.84
N ILE A 44 11.84 15.50 31.58
CA ILE A 44 12.74 16.43 30.89
C ILE A 44 11.91 17.60 30.37
N ALA A 45 12.34 18.82 30.67
CA ALA A 45 11.75 20.04 30.13
C ALA A 45 12.86 20.94 29.59
N CYS A 46 12.53 21.75 28.59
CA CYS A 46 13.46 22.75 28.08
C CYS A 46 13.80 23.76 29.18
N PRO A 47 15.08 24.00 29.49
CA PRO A 47 15.47 24.93 30.55
C PRO A 47 15.17 26.41 30.21
N VAL A 48 14.86 26.72 28.95
CA VAL A 48 14.61 28.09 28.48
C VAL A 48 13.11 28.40 28.38
N CYS A 49 12.33 27.48 27.80
CA CYS A 49 10.91 27.71 27.51
C CYS A 49 9.97 26.72 28.20
N GLU A 50 10.51 25.85 29.07
CA GLU A 50 9.77 24.85 29.85
C GLU A 50 8.93 23.87 29.01
N ALA A 51 9.19 23.79 27.70
CA ALA A 51 8.54 22.83 26.82
C ALA A 51 8.96 21.41 27.23
N ASP A 52 7.97 20.60 27.57
CA ASP A 52 8.11 19.23 28.07
C ASP A 52 7.66 18.19 27.03
N THR A 53 7.14 18.63 25.89
CA THR A 53 6.59 17.81 24.80
C THR A 53 7.23 18.18 23.47
N GLY A 54 7.16 17.27 22.49
CA GLY A 54 7.77 17.51 21.17
C GLY A 54 9.31 17.54 21.21
N LEU A 55 9.92 16.94 22.24
CA LEU A 55 11.36 16.95 22.44
C LEU A 55 12.06 15.99 21.46
N ARG A 56 13.25 16.39 21.02
CA ARG A 56 14.16 15.55 20.25
C ARG A 56 15.38 15.26 21.09
N LEU A 57 15.75 14.00 21.22
CA LEU A 57 16.97 13.58 21.92
C LEU A 57 17.89 12.88 20.92
N ALA A 58 19.17 13.26 20.94
CA ALA A 58 20.22 12.73 20.10
C ALA A 58 21.39 12.26 20.96
N PHE A 59 22.01 11.16 20.55
CA PHE A 59 23.32 10.75 21.03
C PHE A 59 24.11 10.18 19.85
N LYS A 60 25.30 10.72 19.61
CA LYS A 60 26.24 10.21 18.60
C LYS A 60 27.41 9.52 19.27
N THR A 61 27.58 8.24 18.96
CA THR A 61 28.70 7.46 19.49
C THR A 61 30.03 8.00 18.96
N GLY A 62 30.97 8.29 19.87
CA GLY A 62 32.33 8.72 19.55
C GLY A 62 32.53 10.23 19.45
N THR A 63 31.47 11.03 19.39
CA THR A 63 31.55 12.50 19.52
C THR A 63 30.98 12.99 20.83
N ASP A 64 29.88 12.38 21.28
CA ASP A 64 29.10 12.89 22.40
C ASP A 64 29.31 11.99 23.62
N VAL A 65 29.50 12.61 24.78
CA VAL A 65 29.56 11.92 26.08
C VAL A 65 28.19 11.93 26.75
N VAL A 66 27.26 12.74 26.24
CA VAL A 66 25.99 13.07 26.87
C VAL A 66 24.91 13.17 25.80
N VAL A 67 23.66 12.90 26.17
CA VAL A 67 22.50 13.06 25.29
C VAL A 67 22.24 14.55 25.04
N GLU A 68 22.19 14.95 23.77
CA GLU A 68 21.77 16.29 23.36
C GLU A 68 20.25 16.35 23.19
N ALA A 69 19.63 17.36 23.77
CA ALA A 69 18.19 17.60 23.71
C ALA A 69 17.89 18.85 22.88
N ALA A 70 16.79 18.81 22.13
CA ALA A 70 16.27 19.95 21.38
C ALA A 70 14.76 20.09 21.58
N CYS A 71 14.30 21.29 21.89
CA CYS A 71 12.88 21.60 22.04
C CYS A 71 12.24 21.97 20.68
N PRO A 72 10.90 21.95 20.55
CA PRO A 72 10.22 22.32 19.30
C PRO A 72 10.46 23.77 18.86
N VAL A 73 10.83 24.65 19.80
CA VAL A 73 11.18 26.06 19.53
C VAL A 73 12.59 26.21 18.94
N GLY A 74 13.40 25.14 18.98
CA GLY A 74 14.77 25.13 18.42
C GLY A 74 15.89 25.39 19.44
N HIS A 75 15.59 25.49 20.74
CA HIS A 75 16.62 25.51 21.77
C HIS A 75 17.27 24.13 21.89
N THR A 76 18.60 24.10 21.91
CA THR A 76 19.40 22.89 22.10
C THR A 76 20.18 22.98 23.39
N TRP A 77 20.21 21.91 24.17
CA TRP A 77 21.03 21.81 25.39
C TRP A 77 21.57 20.39 25.54
N VAL A 78 22.56 20.25 26.40
CA VAL A 78 23.12 18.95 26.78
C VAL A 78 22.39 18.51 28.05
N GLU A 79 21.87 17.28 28.08
CA GLU A 79 21.14 16.73 29.22
C GLU A 79 21.98 15.66 29.96
N PRO A 80 22.82 16.06 30.94
CA PRO A 80 23.72 15.14 31.66
C PRO A 80 22.99 14.20 32.59
N ARG A 81 21.71 14.45 32.89
CA ARG A 81 20.92 13.63 33.81
C ARG A 81 20.41 12.35 33.16
N VAL A 82 20.36 12.31 31.83
CA VAL A 82 20.03 11.09 31.10
C VAL A 82 21.29 10.25 30.99
N ASP A 83 21.29 9.13 31.70
CA ASP A 83 22.38 8.17 31.60
C ASP A 83 22.43 7.58 30.17
N VAL A 84 23.63 7.55 29.59
CA VAL A 84 23.85 7.10 28.21
C VAL A 84 23.52 5.61 28.06
N SER A 85 23.80 4.79 29.07
CA SER A 85 23.49 3.35 29.00
C SER A 85 21.98 3.10 29.00
N GLN A 86 21.23 3.83 29.82
CA GLN A 86 19.77 3.80 29.84
C GLN A 86 19.18 4.29 28.52
N TRP A 87 19.74 5.37 27.96
CA TRP A 87 19.32 5.91 26.66
C TRP A 87 19.53 4.89 25.52
N MET A 88 20.71 4.28 25.44
CA MET A 88 21.01 3.26 24.44
C MET A 88 20.09 2.05 24.57
N ALA A 89 19.86 1.57 25.80
CA ALA A 89 18.95 0.45 26.07
C ALA A 89 17.52 0.77 25.60
N TYR A 90 17.02 1.98 25.90
CA TYR A 90 15.71 2.42 25.44
C TYR A 90 15.61 2.54 23.91
N CYS A 91 16.67 3.02 23.26
CA CYS A 91 16.73 3.10 21.80
C CYS A 91 16.70 1.71 21.15
N ARG A 92 17.42 0.73 21.71
CA ARG A 92 17.39 -0.67 21.27
C ARG A 92 16.00 -1.29 21.46
N TYR A 93 15.37 -1.04 22.61
CA TYR A 93 13.99 -1.46 22.86
C TYR A 93 13.02 -0.91 21.80
N ARG A 94 13.11 0.39 21.48
CA ARG A 94 12.29 1.03 20.42
C ARG A 94 12.58 0.47 19.02
N ALA A 95 13.80 0.00 18.78
CA ALA A 95 14.17 -0.68 17.54
C ALA A 95 13.74 -2.17 17.49
N GLY A 96 13.13 -2.69 18.55
CA GLY A 96 12.66 -4.09 18.64
C GLY A 96 13.73 -5.08 19.13
N GLN A 97 14.90 -4.60 19.56
CA GLN A 97 15.93 -5.41 20.21
C GLN A 97 15.67 -5.40 21.72
N GLN A 98 14.87 -6.37 22.19
CA GLN A 98 14.49 -6.47 23.59
C GLN A 98 15.53 -7.30 24.37
N GLU A 99 16.31 -6.63 25.21
CA GLU A 99 17.16 -7.25 26.22
C GLU A 99 16.36 -7.32 27.54
N ILE A 100 16.13 -8.52 28.08
CA ILE A 100 15.29 -8.74 29.27
C ILE A 100 15.80 -7.93 30.46
N ASP A 101 17.12 -7.81 30.59
CA ASP A 101 17.80 -7.11 31.69
C ASP A 101 17.53 -5.60 31.73
N TRP A 102 16.93 -5.02 30.68
CA TRP A 102 16.60 -3.60 30.60
C TRP A 102 15.09 -3.30 30.61
N LEU A 103 14.23 -4.33 30.71
CA LEU A 103 12.78 -4.13 30.79
C LEU A 103 12.36 -3.35 32.03
N TRP A 104 13.08 -3.54 33.15
CA TRP A 104 12.83 -2.81 34.38
C TRP A 104 12.93 -1.28 34.19
N LEU A 105 13.74 -0.81 33.22
CA LEU A 105 13.93 0.60 32.93
C LEU A 105 12.61 1.24 32.48
N ILE A 106 11.86 0.50 31.65
CA ILE A 106 10.57 0.93 31.11
C ILE A 106 9.49 0.82 32.19
N GLU A 107 9.54 -0.23 33.01
CA GLU A 107 8.65 -0.40 34.16
C GLU A 107 8.87 0.70 35.22
N ALA A 108 10.11 1.17 35.39
CA ALA A 108 10.47 2.30 36.22
C ALA A 108 10.03 3.66 35.63
N GLY A 109 9.49 3.67 34.41
CA GLY A 109 8.95 4.86 33.75
C GLY A 109 9.97 5.66 32.95
N PHE A 110 11.10 5.07 32.56
CA PHE A 110 12.03 5.69 31.61
C PHE A 110 11.44 5.68 30.20
N GLY A 111 11.54 6.81 29.51
CA GLY A 111 11.12 6.97 28.13
C GLY A 111 9.90 7.87 27.97
N GLU A 112 9.27 7.75 26.81
CA GLU A 112 8.06 8.48 26.48
C GLU A 112 6.87 8.02 27.34
N GLU A 113 6.13 8.96 27.91
CA GLU A 113 4.91 8.66 28.66
C GLU A 113 3.95 7.80 27.81
N PRO A 114 3.42 6.69 28.34
CA PRO A 114 2.56 5.81 27.57
C PRO A 114 1.35 6.57 27.02
N PRO A 115 0.87 6.23 25.81
CA PRO A 115 -0.34 6.83 25.31
C PRO A 115 -1.51 6.57 26.26
N PRO A 116 -2.46 7.54 26.42
CA PRO A 116 -3.67 7.27 27.16
C PRO A 116 -4.35 6.05 26.52
N PRO A 117 -5.04 5.21 27.31
CA PRO A 117 -5.71 4.04 26.80
C PRO A 117 -6.60 4.43 25.62
N ILE A 118 -6.21 4.00 24.42
CA ILE A 118 -7.00 4.20 23.23
C ILE A 118 -8.22 3.31 23.38
N ASP A 119 -9.40 3.91 23.37
CA ASP A 119 -10.67 3.21 23.50
C ASP A 119 -10.98 2.54 22.15
N TYR A 120 -10.25 1.47 21.82
CA TYR A 120 -10.25 0.82 20.50
C TYR A 120 -11.67 0.48 20.01
N VAL A 121 -12.59 0.22 20.93
CA VAL A 121 -13.99 -0.06 20.61
C VAL A 121 -14.67 1.15 19.95
N LYS A 122 -14.37 2.38 20.39
CA LYS A 122 -14.91 3.60 19.78
C LYS A 122 -14.32 3.83 18.40
N GLU A 123 -13.00 3.74 18.25
CA GLU A 123 -12.32 3.93 16.96
C GLU A 123 -12.76 2.91 15.90
N ILE A 124 -12.88 1.63 16.28
CA ILE A 124 -13.35 0.57 15.39
C ILE A 124 -14.79 0.84 14.94
N ARG A 125 -15.66 1.31 15.86
CA ARG A 125 -17.04 1.66 15.52
C ARG A 125 -17.11 2.85 14.57
N GLU A 126 -16.32 3.90 14.82
CA GLU A 126 -16.24 5.07 13.95
C GLU A 126 -15.73 4.68 12.55
N GLY A 127 -14.64 3.93 12.48
CA GLY A 127 -14.11 3.40 11.21
C GLY A 127 -15.13 2.54 10.46
N ALA A 128 -15.86 1.67 11.15
CA ALA A 128 -16.91 0.85 10.53
C ALA A 128 -18.05 1.70 9.95
N VAL A 129 -18.48 2.75 10.66
CA VAL A 129 -19.51 3.68 10.18
C VAL A 129 -19.05 4.42 8.92
N GLU A 130 -17.80 4.85 8.87
CA GLU A 130 -17.25 5.53 7.68
C GLU A 130 -17.15 4.60 6.48
N VAL A 131 -16.67 3.38 6.66
CA VAL A 131 -16.61 2.35 5.62
C VAL A 131 -18.01 2.03 5.09
N ALA A 132 -19.00 1.91 5.98
CA ALA A 132 -20.39 1.69 5.59
C ALA A 132 -20.96 2.88 4.77
N LYS A 133 -20.72 4.13 5.20
CA LYS A 133 -21.11 5.34 4.46
C LYS A 133 -20.47 5.35 3.06
N TYR A 134 -19.18 5.03 2.97
CA TYR A 134 -18.46 4.95 1.70
C TYR A 134 -19.04 3.87 0.78
N GLY A 135 -19.27 2.67 1.32
CA GLY A 135 -19.92 1.56 0.60
C GLY A 135 -21.27 1.95 0.04
N ARG A 136 -22.13 2.59 0.84
CA ARG A 136 -23.46 3.09 0.42
C ARG A 136 -23.36 4.11 -0.72
N ARG A 137 -22.42 5.07 -0.64
CA ARG A 137 -22.18 6.06 -1.70
C ARG A 137 -21.74 5.40 -3.00
N LYS A 138 -20.82 4.43 -2.92
CA LYS A 138 -20.29 3.69 -4.09
C LYS A 138 -21.37 2.83 -4.74
N ALA A 139 -22.21 2.16 -3.95
CA ALA A 139 -23.35 1.38 -4.43
C ALA A 139 -24.37 2.28 -5.15
N LYS A 140 -24.78 3.40 -4.53
CA LYS A 140 -25.71 4.37 -5.14
C LYS A 140 -25.15 4.95 -6.45
N ALA A 141 -23.85 5.21 -6.50
CA ALA A 141 -23.18 5.67 -7.73
C ALA A 141 -23.19 4.60 -8.84
N LYS A 142 -22.96 3.32 -8.49
CA LYS A 142 -23.03 2.19 -9.44
C LYS A 142 -24.44 2.03 -10.01
N VAL A 143 -25.46 2.06 -9.16
CA VAL A 143 -26.87 2.00 -9.57
C VAL A 143 -27.23 3.16 -10.51
N ARG A 144 -26.86 4.40 -10.15
CA ARG A 144 -27.08 5.58 -11.03
C ARG A 144 -26.40 5.45 -12.38
N ARG A 145 -25.19 4.86 -12.44
CA ARG A 145 -24.47 4.63 -13.70
C ARG A 145 -25.20 3.62 -14.58
N GLU A 146 -25.69 2.51 -14.00
CA GLU A 146 -26.45 1.52 -14.76
C GLU A 146 -27.77 2.11 -15.30
N ILE A 147 -28.51 2.86 -14.48
CA ILE A 147 -29.73 3.56 -14.92
C ILE A 147 -29.44 4.51 -16.09
N ARG A 148 -28.35 5.29 -16.03
CA ARG A 148 -27.95 6.19 -17.13
C ARG A 148 -27.61 5.43 -18.41
N LYS A 149 -26.94 4.28 -18.32
CA LYS A 149 -26.62 3.43 -19.48
C LYS A 149 -27.90 2.90 -20.14
N VAL A 150 -28.85 2.43 -19.34
CA VAL A 150 -30.16 1.96 -19.84
C VAL A 150 -30.90 3.10 -20.52
N LYS A 151 -31.02 4.27 -19.87
CA LYS A 151 -31.66 5.46 -20.46
C LYS A 151 -31.00 5.88 -21.78
N LYS A 152 -29.66 5.87 -21.86
CA LYS A 152 -28.92 6.19 -23.09
C LYS A 152 -29.16 5.16 -24.20
N LYS A 153 -29.24 3.87 -23.87
CA LYS A 153 -29.58 2.80 -24.84
C LYS A 153 -31.00 2.97 -25.38
N VAL A 154 -31.98 3.19 -24.50
CA VAL A 154 -33.38 3.41 -24.90
C VAL A 154 -33.50 4.68 -25.75
N GLY A 155 -32.93 5.80 -25.32
CA GLY A 155 -32.94 7.04 -26.11
C GLY A 155 -32.27 6.89 -27.47
N LYS A 156 -31.19 6.12 -27.58
CA LYS A 156 -30.56 5.81 -28.87
C LYS A 156 -31.47 4.95 -29.76
N ARG A 157 -32.19 3.97 -29.21
CA ARG A 157 -33.16 3.17 -29.97
C ARG A 157 -34.29 4.04 -30.52
N VAL A 158 -34.90 4.88 -29.68
CA VAL A 158 -35.97 5.78 -30.09
C VAL A 158 -35.50 6.75 -31.19
N ARG A 159 -34.31 7.36 -31.04
CA ARG A 159 -33.74 8.21 -32.10
C ARG A 159 -33.48 7.43 -33.38
N ASN A 160 -32.93 6.22 -33.29
CA ASN A 160 -32.66 5.40 -34.46
C ASN A 160 -33.95 4.95 -35.17
N GLU A 161 -35.02 4.68 -34.42
CA GLU A 161 -36.35 4.36 -34.98
C GLU A 161 -37.00 5.58 -35.61
N ALA A 162 -36.95 6.74 -34.95
CA ALA A 162 -37.46 8.00 -35.52
C ALA A 162 -36.70 8.43 -36.78
N MET A 163 -35.39 8.17 -36.86
CA MET A 163 -34.56 8.44 -38.04
C MET A 163 -34.63 7.35 -39.11
N ARG A 164 -35.31 6.21 -38.84
CA ARG A 164 -35.46 5.10 -39.78
C ARG A 164 -36.17 5.49 -41.09
N PRO A 165 -37.29 6.25 -41.08
CA PRO A 165 -37.93 6.72 -42.32
C PRO A 165 -37.05 7.70 -43.09
N VAL A 166 -36.39 8.64 -42.41
CA VAL A 166 -35.46 9.59 -43.04
C VAL A 166 -34.29 8.87 -43.68
N ALA A 167 -33.72 7.87 -43.00
CA ALA A 167 -32.66 7.03 -43.56
C ALA A 167 -33.14 6.16 -44.72
N ALA A 168 -34.41 5.73 -44.72
CA ALA A 168 -34.99 5.01 -45.85
C ALA A 168 -35.12 5.94 -47.08
N LEU A 169 -35.63 7.16 -46.88
CA LEU A 169 -35.76 8.17 -47.93
C LEU A 169 -34.41 8.60 -48.50
N LEU A 170 -33.39 8.78 -47.65
CA LEU A 170 -32.04 9.10 -48.10
C LEU A 170 -31.41 7.94 -48.88
N ARG A 171 -31.64 6.69 -48.46
CA ARG A 171 -31.18 5.52 -49.24
C ARG A 171 -31.89 5.43 -50.59
N THR A 172 -33.20 5.66 -50.65
CA THR A 172 -33.95 5.64 -51.90
C THR A 172 -33.56 6.80 -52.83
N ALA A 173 -33.31 7.99 -52.28
CA ALA A 173 -32.83 9.14 -53.04
C ALA A 173 -31.42 8.88 -53.61
N TRP A 174 -30.53 8.27 -52.83
CA TRP A 174 -29.21 7.85 -53.32
C TRP A 174 -29.29 6.80 -54.43
N THR A 175 -30.19 5.81 -54.30
CA THR A 175 -30.40 4.81 -55.37
C THR A 175 -31.00 5.41 -56.64
N MET A 176 -31.81 6.47 -56.55
CA MET A 176 -32.36 7.17 -57.71
C MET A 176 -31.33 8.10 -58.37
N GLN A 177 -30.52 8.81 -57.58
CA GLN A 177 -29.49 9.73 -58.09
C GLN A 177 -28.30 8.98 -58.71
N ALA A 178 -28.04 7.74 -58.29
CA ALA A 178 -27.05 6.86 -58.89
C ALA A 178 -27.51 6.19 -60.20
N GLY A 179 -28.65 6.57 -60.77
CA GLY A 179 -29.03 6.19 -62.13
C GLY A 179 -29.48 4.74 -62.31
N GLY A 180 -30.43 4.27 -61.49
CA GLY A 180 -31.15 3.02 -61.76
C GLY A 180 -30.26 1.78 -61.83
N VAL A 181 -29.15 1.76 -61.09
CA VAL A 181 -28.37 0.53 -60.93
C VAL A 181 -29.27 -0.47 -60.20
N ASP A 182 -29.57 -1.59 -60.86
CA ASP A 182 -30.28 -2.73 -60.31
C ASP A 182 -29.93 -2.92 -58.83
N PRO A 183 -30.91 -3.21 -57.94
CA PRO A 183 -30.62 -3.43 -56.54
C PRO A 183 -29.50 -4.46 -56.48
N ALA A 184 -28.30 -4.02 -56.07
CA ALA A 184 -27.12 -4.87 -56.08
C ALA A 184 -27.54 -6.17 -55.41
N LYS A 185 -27.67 -7.24 -56.22
CA LYS A 185 -28.17 -8.54 -55.77
C LYS A 185 -27.45 -8.79 -54.46
N ALA A 186 -28.18 -8.74 -53.34
CA ALA A 186 -27.58 -8.92 -52.04
C ALA A 186 -26.80 -10.21 -52.17
N ALA A 187 -25.46 -10.10 -52.16
CA ALA A 187 -24.58 -11.19 -52.57
C ALA A 187 -25.05 -12.41 -51.80
N ARG A 188 -25.63 -13.37 -52.51
CA ARG A 188 -26.25 -14.55 -51.93
C ARG A 188 -25.14 -15.16 -51.09
N ARG A 189 -25.19 -14.98 -49.76
CA ARG A 189 -24.14 -15.46 -48.87
C ARG A 189 -24.00 -16.92 -49.22
N ARG A 190 -22.85 -17.30 -49.79
CA ARG A 190 -22.53 -18.71 -50.04
C ARG A 190 -22.83 -19.44 -48.73
N PRO A 191 -23.54 -20.58 -48.74
CA PRO A 191 -23.67 -21.39 -47.55
C PRO A 191 -22.26 -21.61 -47.01
N THR A 192 -22.00 -21.13 -45.80
CA THR A 192 -20.76 -21.42 -45.09
C THR A 192 -20.62 -22.93 -45.09
N GLU A 193 -19.54 -23.47 -45.67
CA GLU A 193 -19.25 -24.90 -45.58
C GLU A 193 -19.43 -25.36 -44.13
N PRO A 194 -20.08 -26.51 -43.88
CA PRO A 194 -20.26 -27.01 -42.53
C PRO A 194 -18.86 -27.18 -41.92
N LYS A 195 -18.56 -26.34 -40.92
CA LYS A 195 -17.32 -26.46 -40.15
C LYS A 195 -17.23 -27.91 -39.66
N PRO A 196 -16.06 -28.56 -39.79
CA PRO A 196 -15.88 -29.91 -39.28
C PRO A 196 -16.29 -29.96 -37.80
N PRO A 197 -16.84 -31.09 -37.32
CA PRO A 197 -17.29 -31.21 -35.94
C PRO A 197 -16.14 -30.81 -35.02
N LYS A 198 -16.37 -29.74 -34.26
CA LYS A 198 -15.39 -29.20 -33.34
C LYS A 198 -15.15 -30.27 -32.28
N THR A 199 -13.96 -30.88 -32.30
CA THR A 199 -13.53 -31.76 -31.21
C THR A 199 -13.77 -31.02 -29.88
N PRO A 200 -14.52 -31.63 -28.94
CA PRO A 200 -14.78 -30.98 -27.68
C PRO A 200 -13.45 -30.63 -26.99
N PRO A 201 -13.34 -29.48 -26.33
CA PRO A 201 -12.13 -29.16 -25.57
C PRO A 201 -11.95 -30.22 -24.46
N VAL A 202 -10.69 -30.49 -24.10
CA VAL A 202 -10.32 -31.46 -23.04
C VAL A 202 -11.05 -31.17 -21.71
N SER A 203 -11.44 -29.92 -21.46
CA SER A 203 -12.27 -29.54 -20.32
C SER A 203 -13.68 -30.14 -20.33
N ALA A 204 -14.29 -30.30 -21.50
CA ALA A 204 -15.59 -30.95 -21.65
C ALA A 204 -15.51 -32.44 -21.32
N TYR A 205 -14.43 -33.11 -21.73
CA TYR A 205 -14.16 -34.50 -21.37
C TYR A 205 -13.95 -34.65 -19.86
N ARG A 206 -13.11 -33.81 -19.24
CA ARG A 206 -12.89 -33.85 -17.77
C ARG A 206 -14.18 -33.68 -16.98
N LYS A 207 -15.05 -32.75 -17.42
CA LYS A 207 -16.36 -32.52 -16.80
C LYS A 207 -17.30 -33.71 -16.95
N ALA A 208 -17.27 -34.40 -18.10
CA ALA A 208 -18.08 -35.60 -18.34
C ALA A 208 -17.65 -36.78 -17.45
N TYR A 209 -16.34 -36.92 -17.19
CA TYR A 209 -15.78 -37.98 -16.35
C TYR A 209 -15.64 -37.59 -14.87
N GLY A 210 -16.13 -36.43 -14.44
CA GLY A 210 -16.06 -35.98 -13.04
C GLY A 210 -14.63 -35.70 -12.54
N VAL A 211 -13.65 -35.59 -13.42
CA VAL A 211 -12.24 -35.38 -13.07
C VAL A 211 -12.03 -33.88 -12.80
N GLN A 212 -11.60 -33.54 -11.59
CA GLN A 212 -11.25 -32.16 -11.24
C GLN A 212 -10.11 -31.65 -12.13
N ALA A 213 -10.15 -30.36 -12.49
CA ALA A 213 -9.07 -29.76 -13.24
C ALA A 213 -7.78 -29.79 -12.38
N PRO A 214 -6.63 -30.21 -12.93
CA PRO A 214 -5.38 -30.19 -12.18
C PRO A 214 -5.09 -28.74 -11.78
N GLU A 215 -4.65 -28.58 -10.53
CA GLU A 215 -4.15 -27.29 -10.07
C GLU A 215 -2.99 -26.86 -10.97
N LYS A 216 -2.95 -25.57 -11.26
CA LYS A 216 -1.94 -25.03 -12.15
C LYS A 216 -0.59 -25.16 -11.46
N GLY A 217 0.22 -26.12 -11.91
CA GLY A 217 1.55 -26.38 -11.35
C GLY A 217 2.47 -25.16 -11.42
N PRO A 218 3.59 -25.18 -10.66
CA PRO A 218 4.56 -24.11 -10.67
C PRO A 218 5.10 -23.87 -12.08
N LYS A 219 5.38 -22.61 -12.42
CA LYS A 219 5.86 -22.24 -13.76
C LYS A 219 7.28 -22.73 -13.99
N CYS A 220 8.12 -22.70 -12.97
CA CYS A 220 9.44 -23.30 -13.00
C CYS A 220 9.42 -24.59 -12.19
N LEU A 221 9.67 -25.71 -12.88
CA LEU A 221 9.74 -27.04 -12.27
C LEU A 221 11.02 -27.26 -11.45
N VAL A 222 12.03 -26.40 -11.61
CA VAL A 222 13.33 -26.52 -10.94
C VAL A 222 13.32 -25.83 -9.57
N CYS A 223 12.74 -24.62 -9.51
CA CYS A 223 12.68 -23.80 -8.30
C CYS A 223 11.31 -23.84 -7.62
N GLU A 224 10.32 -24.54 -8.20
CA GLU A 224 8.90 -24.49 -7.79
C GLU A 224 8.40 -23.06 -7.55
N ASP A 225 8.82 -22.13 -8.41
CA ASP A 225 8.57 -20.69 -8.33
C ASP A 225 9.12 -19.96 -7.08
N THR A 226 9.90 -20.62 -6.22
CA THR A 226 10.56 -19.99 -5.06
C THR A 226 11.73 -19.08 -5.47
N GLY A 227 12.27 -19.28 -6.67
CA GLY A 227 13.44 -18.55 -7.16
C GLY A 227 14.78 -19.03 -6.59
N ARG A 228 14.77 -20.05 -5.73
CA ARG A 228 15.98 -20.65 -5.16
C ARG A 228 15.87 -22.17 -5.16
N ILE A 229 16.99 -22.83 -5.35
CA ILE A 229 17.11 -24.28 -5.13
C ILE A 229 17.67 -24.43 -3.73
N THR A 230 16.86 -24.95 -2.81
CA THR A 230 17.24 -25.16 -1.41
C THR A 230 17.63 -26.62 -1.19
N ALA A 231 18.91 -26.86 -0.93
CA ALA A 231 19.42 -28.09 -0.33
C ALA A 231 19.83 -27.78 1.13
N PRO A 232 19.87 -28.76 2.05
CA PRO A 232 20.28 -28.51 3.43
C PRO A 232 21.67 -27.85 3.46
N GLY A 233 21.71 -26.60 3.97
CA GLY A 233 22.93 -25.80 4.10
C GLY A 233 23.30 -24.91 2.91
N ILE A 234 22.63 -25.02 1.75
CA ILE A 234 22.98 -24.22 0.56
C ILE A 234 21.71 -23.74 -0.15
N SER A 235 21.59 -22.41 -0.29
CA SER A 235 20.54 -21.78 -1.13
C SER A 235 21.19 -21.16 -2.37
N VAL A 236 20.97 -21.76 -3.53
CA VAL A 236 21.47 -21.24 -4.82
C VAL A 236 20.31 -20.54 -5.54
N PRO A 237 20.48 -19.31 -6.08
CA PRO A 237 19.47 -18.70 -6.92
C PRO A 237 19.21 -19.57 -8.16
N CYS A 238 17.95 -19.76 -8.53
CA CYS A 238 17.62 -20.52 -9.72
C CYS A 238 18.02 -19.72 -10.96
N VAL A 239 18.72 -20.37 -11.90
CA VAL A 239 19.22 -19.73 -13.12
C VAL A 239 18.15 -19.74 -14.23
N GLU A 240 17.27 -20.74 -14.22
CA GLU A 240 16.18 -20.93 -15.19
C GLU A 240 15.01 -19.96 -14.95
N CYS A 241 14.80 -19.56 -13.70
CA CYS A 241 13.72 -18.67 -13.29
C CYS A 241 14.34 -17.42 -12.64
N GLY A 242 14.01 -16.20 -13.10
CA GLY A 242 14.39 -14.96 -12.39
C GLY A 242 13.80 -14.86 -10.96
N GLY A 243 13.02 -15.85 -10.56
CA GLY A 243 12.36 -15.94 -9.28
C GLY A 243 11.16 -15.00 -9.14
N PRO A 244 10.45 -15.08 -8.01
CA PRO A 244 9.29 -14.25 -7.73
C PRO A 244 9.68 -12.76 -7.60
N ALA A 245 10.91 -12.48 -7.17
CA ALA A 245 11.45 -11.12 -7.07
C ALA A 245 11.61 -10.45 -8.45
N ALA A 246 12.20 -11.13 -9.45
CA ALA A 246 12.30 -10.55 -10.80
C ALA A 246 10.93 -10.44 -11.47
N ALA A 247 10.02 -11.38 -11.24
CA ALA A 247 8.65 -11.30 -11.74
C ALA A 247 7.88 -10.11 -11.13
N ALA A 248 8.08 -9.82 -9.85
CA ALA A 248 7.50 -8.67 -9.17
C ALA A 248 8.07 -7.35 -9.70
N LEU A 249 9.38 -7.28 -9.93
CA LEU A 249 10.03 -6.12 -10.54
C LEU A 249 9.53 -5.87 -11.96
N ALA A 250 9.48 -6.89 -12.82
CA ALA A 250 8.93 -6.76 -14.17
C ALA A 250 7.43 -6.38 -14.18
N ALA A 251 6.67 -6.77 -13.16
CA ALA A 251 5.28 -6.35 -12.98
C ALA A 251 5.16 -4.90 -12.48
N ALA A 252 6.07 -4.48 -11.61
CA ALA A 252 6.19 -3.11 -11.12
C ALA A 252 6.60 -2.16 -12.27
N GLU A 253 7.57 -2.56 -13.08
CA GLU A 253 7.99 -1.84 -14.29
C GLU A 253 6.84 -1.72 -15.29
N ARG A 254 6.12 -2.81 -15.60
CA ARG A 254 4.92 -2.74 -16.46
C ARG A 254 3.81 -1.87 -15.89
N ARG A 255 3.73 -1.69 -14.57
CA ARG A 255 2.77 -0.76 -13.93
C ARG A 255 3.28 0.68 -14.00
N ALA A 256 4.57 0.89 -13.76
CA ALA A 256 5.22 2.18 -13.89
C ALA A 256 5.16 2.68 -15.34
N GLU A 257 5.37 1.81 -16.32
CA GLU A 257 5.27 2.09 -17.75
C GLU A 257 3.84 2.44 -18.14
N ARG A 258 2.84 1.70 -17.64
CA ARG A 258 1.42 2.08 -17.80
C ARG A 258 1.05 3.41 -17.13
N ALA A 259 1.72 3.76 -16.03
CA ALA A 259 1.53 5.06 -15.39
C ALA A 259 2.19 6.19 -16.21
N ARG A 260 3.36 5.94 -16.79
CA ARG A 260 4.07 6.86 -17.69
C ARG A 260 3.35 7.06 -19.02
N GLN A 261 2.76 6.01 -19.59
CA GLN A 261 1.97 6.07 -20.83
C GLN A 261 0.68 6.88 -20.68
N GLY A 262 0.29 7.23 -19.46
CA GLY A 262 -0.74 8.23 -19.22
C GLY A 262 -2.12 7.84 -19.75
N LYS A 263 -3.11 8.64 -19.38
CA LYS A 263 -4.53 8.43 -19.65
C LYS A 263 -4.95 9.04 -20.98
N ASP A 264 -3.98 9.32 -21.86
CA ASP A 264 -4.14 10.24 -22.99
C ASP A 264 -4.42 9.54 -24.32
N GLU A 265 -3.97 8.30 -24.53
CA GLU A 265 -4.31 7.55 -25.76
C GLU A 265 -5.80 7.15 -25.84
N ARG A 266 -6.52 7.14 -24.71
CA ARG A 266 -7.96 6.80 -24.73
C ARG A 266 -8.86 7.96 -25.19
N ARG A 267 -8.32 9.14 -25.47
CA ARG A 267 -9.10 10.32 -25.91
C ARG A 267 -8.91 10.73 -27.37
N THR A 268 -7.87 10.27 -28.06
CA THR A 268 -7.53 10.74 -29.41
C THR A 268 -8.05 9.88 -30.57
N SER A 269 -8.63 8.69 -30.33
CA SER A 269 -9.09 7.81 -31.43
C SER A 269 -10.58 7.93 -31.80
N THR A 270 -11.25 9.02 -31.45
CA THR A 270 -12.62 9.32 -31.93
C THR A 270 -12.71 10.74 -32.48
N THR A 271 -11.98 11.01 -33.55
CA THR A 271 -12.27 12.12 -34.47
C THR A 271 -11.64 11.83 -35.82
N LYS A 272 -12.40 11.12 -36.65
CA LYS A 272 -12.60 11.34 -38.09
C LYS A 272 -13.67 10.37 -38.56
#